data_AF-A0A1H1SYY3-F1
#
_entry.id   AF-A0A1H1SYY3-F1
#
_cell.length_a   1.000
_cell.length_b   1.000
_cell.length_c   1.000
_cell.angle_alpha   90.00
_cell.angle_beta   90.00
_cell.angle_gamma   90.00
#
_symmetry.space_group_name_H-M   'P 1'
#
loop_
_entity.id
_entity.type
_entity.pdbx_description
1 polymer ?
#
loop_
_entity_poly.entity_id
_entity_poly.type
_entity_poly.pdbx_seq_one_letter_code
_entity_poly.pdbx_strand_id
1 'polypeptide(L)' 'MSLLTIILNILLPPLAVFMKHGLGVTFLISVLLTALGWIPGVIHAFLVNGTK' A
#
# COMPACT_ATOMS: atom_id res chain seq x y z
N MET A 1 -4.60 -2.97 12.12
CA MET A 1 -3.47 -2.20 11.57
C MET A 1 -2.70 -1.55 12.71
N SER A 2 -1.40 -1.81 12.86
CA SER A 2 -0.57 -1.07 13.80
C SER A 2 -0.36 0.37 13.32
N LEU A 3 -0.13 1.32 14.23
CA LEU A 3 0.12 2.73 13.91
C LEU A 3 1.21 2.90 12.83
N LEU A 4 2.26 2.07 12.91
CA LEU A 4 3.34 2.02 11.94
C LEU A 4 2.84 1.70 10.51
N THR A 5 1.89 0.78 10.36
CA THR A 5 1.34 0.40 9.04
C THR A 5 0.50 1.53 8.44
N ILE A 6 -0.19 2.31 9.28
CA ILE A 6 -0.99 3.47 8.85
C ILE A 6 -0.06 4.58 8.34
N ILE A 7 1.03 4.86 9.07
CA ILE A 7 2.04 5.84 8.66
C ILE A 7 2.71 5.41 7.35
N LEU A 8 3.08 4.12 7.24
CA LEU A 8 3.68 3.56 6.02
C LEU A 8 2.70 3.59 4.84
N ASN A 9 1.41 3.31 5.03
CA ASN A 9 0.39 3.38 3.97
C ASN A 9 0.31 4.77 3.33
N ILE A 10 0.55 5.83 4.10
CA ILE A 10 0.49 7.22 3.63
C ILE A 10 1.82 7.63 3.02
N LEU A 11 2.96 7.37 3.68
CA LEU A 11 4.28 7.86 3.29
C LEU A 11 4.91 7.04 2.15
N LEU A 12 4.79 5.71 2.23
CA LEU A 12 5.29 4.75 1.24
C LEU A 12 4.26 3.62 1.07
N PRO A 13 3.15 3.86 0.35
CA PRO A 13 2.12 2.86 0.10
C PRO A 13 2.66 1.50 -0.41
N PRO A 14 3.59 1.42 -1.38
CA PRO A 14 4.11 0.13 -1.84
C PRO A 14 4.93 -0.61 -0.78
N LEU A 15 5.61 0.10 0.12
CA LEU A 15 6.37 -0.53 1.19
C LEU A 15 5.45 -1.15 2.25
N ALA A 16 4.36 -0.45 2.60
CA ALA A 16 3.35 -0.97 3.53
C ALA A 16 2.68 -2.23 3.00
N VAL A 17 2.35 -2.24 1.70
CA VAL A 17 1.76 -3.39 1.01
C VAL A 17 2.75 -4.53 0.89
N PHE A 18 4.02 -4.27 0.55
CA PHE A 18 5.06 -5.29 0.51
C PHE A 18 5.26 -5.98 1.87
N MET A 19 5.28 -5.22 2.97
CA MET A 19 5.47 -5.76 4.32
C MET A 19 4.33 -6.67 4.79
N LYS A 20 3.11 -6.47 4.26
CA LYS A 20 1.91 -7.22 4.65
C LYS A 20 1.53 -8.33 3.67
N HIS A 21 1.76 -8.12 2.38
CA HIS A 21 1.30 -8.98 1.30
C HIS A 21 2.46 -9.64 0.53
N GLY A 22 3.71 -9.23 0.77
CA GLY A 22 4.89 -9.74 0.07
C GLY A 22 5.02 -9.21 -1.36
N LEU A 23 5.92 -9.84 -2.13
CA LEU A 23 6.09 -9.60 -3.56
C LEU A 23 4.99 -10.34 -4.32
N GLY A 24 4.04 -9.59 -4.88
CA GLY A 24 2.95 -10.13 -5.67
C GLY A 24 2.20 -9.06 -6.45
N VAL A 25 1.10 -9.46 -7.07
CA VAL A 25 0.26 -8.58 -7.91
C VAL A 25 -0.20 -7.34 -7.14
N THR A 26 -0.53 -7.48 -5.86
CA THR A 26 -0.97 -6.37 -4.99
C THR A 26 0.12 -5.32 -4.75
N PHE A 27 1.38 -5.74 -4.64
CA PHE A 27 2.53 -4.83 -4.57
C PHE A 27 2.73 -4.11 -5.89
N LEU A 28 2.71 -4.84 -7.01
CA LEU A 28 2.83 -4.27 -8.35
C LEU A 28 1.75 -3.21 -8.62
N ILE A 29 0.49 -3.50 -8.29
CA ILE A 29 -0.62 -2.56 -8.44
C ILE A 29 -0.39 -1.31 -7.58
N SER A 30 0.07 -1.48 -6.34
CA SER A 30 0.37 -0.34 -5.47
C SER A 30 1.49 0.53 -6.04
N VAL A 31 2.54 -0.06 -6.60
CA VAL A 31 3.64 0.66 -7.28
C VAL A 31 3.13 1.40 -8.52
N LEU A 32 2.33 0.74 -9.36
CA LEU A 32 1.73 1.32 -10.57
C LEU A 32 0.81 2.49 -10.23
N LEU A 33 -0.07 2.32 -9.24
CA LEU A 33 -0.97 3.39 -8.80
C LEU A 33 -0.18 4.56 -8.22
N THR A 34 0.82 4.30 -7.37
CA THR A 34 1.67 5.37 -6.80
C THR A 34 2.45 6.11 -7.89
N ALA A 35 2.88 5.42 -8.95
CA ALA A 35 3.53 6.02 -10.11
C ALA A 35 2.60 6.87 -10.99
N LEU A 36 1.32 6.47 -11.12
CA LEU A 36 0.27 7.25 -11.81
C LEU A 36 -0.28 8.40 -10.93
N GLY A 37 -0.15 8.30 -9.61
CA GLY A 37 -0.51 9.31 -8.65
C GLY A 37 -0.45 8.80 -7.21
N TRP A 38 0.05 9.62 -6.29
CA TRP A 38 0.17 9.23 -4.88
C TRP A 38 -1.16 8.81 -4.25
N ILE A 39 -2.22 9.60 -4.50
CA ILE A 39 -3.56 9.42 -3.90
C ILE A 39 -4.15 8.02 -4.19
N PRO A 40 -4.25 7.56 -5.45
CA PRO A 40 -4.79 6.23 -5.72
C PRO A 40 -3.94 5.09 -5.11
N GLY A 41 -2.61 5.26 -5.00
CA GLY A 41 -1.73 4.32 -4.32
C GLY A 41 -2.04 4.18 -2.83
N VAL A 42 -2.29 5.30 -2.14
CA VAL A 42 -2.67 5.32 -0.72
C VAL A 42 -4.01 4.64 -0.50
N ILE A 43 -5.03 4.95 -1.31
CA ILE A 43 -6.37 4.33 -1.20
C ILE A 43 -6.28 2.81 -1.37
N HIS A 44 -5.54 2.35 -2.39
CA HIS A 44 -5.32 0.93 -2.62
C HIS A 44 -4.60 0.26 -1.44
N ALA A 45 -3.56 0.89 -0.89
CA ALA A 45 -2.84 0.37 0.27
C ALA A 45 -3.74 0.24 1.52
N PHE A 46 -4.66 1.20 1.75
CA PHE A 46 -5.66 1.12 2.82
C PHE A 46 -6.73 0.05 2.58
N LEU A 47 -7.23 -0.11 1.36
CA LEU A 47 -8.21 -1.15 1.02
C LEU A 47 -7.63 -2.55 1.22
N VAL A 48 -6.45 -2.79 0.66
CA VAL A 48 -5.77 -4.08 0.72
C VAL A 48 -5.39 -4.43 2.15
N ASN A 49 -4.79 -3.49 2.88
CA ASN A 49 -4.40 -3.74 4.25
C ASN A 49 -5.64 -3.84 5.14
N GLY A 50 -6.66 -2.99 4.98
CA GLY A 50 -7.89 -3.03 5.81
C GLY A 50 -8.71 -4.31 5.72
N THR A 51 -8.54 -5.12 4.67
CA THR A 51 -9.32 -6.35 4.43
C THR A 51 -8.69 -7.62 5.06
N LYS A 52 -7.45 -7.54 5.57
CA LYS A 52 -6.76 -8.65 6.26
C LYS A 52 -6.27 -8.27 7.64
#